data_AF-A0A174RPY9-F1
#
_entry.id   AF-A0A174RPY9-F1
#
_cell.length_a   1.000
_cell.length_b   1.000
_cell.length_c   1.000
_cell.angle_alpha   90.00
_cell.angle_beta   90.00
_cell.angle_gamma   90.00
#
_symmetry.space_group_name_H-M   'P 1'
#
loop_
_entity.id
_entity.type
_entity.pdbx_description
1 polymer ?
#
loop_
_entity_poly.entity_id
_entity_poly.type
_entity_poly.pdbx_seq_one_letter_code
_entity_poly.pdbx_strand_id
1 'polypeptide(L)'
;MGKRKIPFTQFIDEAIGIINTEIYIIRLRIKYPEQFRTHSNTQPLSPLYLADKTTLINIMEMVSGLFLSKDIVYQNGKPAYLVDLAKAFEWLFNIRIGDCYQKHEDVIKRKPGKLTEFLNGLAELIKKEHDKKGYR
;
A
#
# COMPACT_ATOMS: atom_id res chain seq x y z
N MET A 1 9.51 59.77 3.88
CA MET A 1 9.25 58.30 3.95
C MET A 1 10.51 57.59 4.41
N GLY A 2 10.66 57.37 5.72
CA GLY A 2 11.82 56.68 6.29
C GLY A 2 11.66 55.17 6.19
N LYS A 3 12.46 54.50 5.36
CA LYS A 3 12.57 53.04 5.35
C LYS A 3 13.25 52.64 6.67
N ARG A 4 12.50 52.07 7.63
CA ARG A 4 13.09 51.47 8.84
C ARG A 4 13.95 50.29 8.39
N LYS A 5 15.27 50.48 8.32
CA LYS A 5 16.20 49.36 8.19
C LYS A 5 16.16 48.60 9.52
N ILE A 6 15.59 47.41 9.50
CA ILE A 6 15.68 46.49 10.63
C ILE A 6 17.18 46.25 10.90
N PRO A 7 17.69 46.47 12.13
CA PRO A 7 19.10 46.30 12.42
C PRO A 7 19.53 44.87 12.15
N PHE A 8 20.66 44.67 11.47
CA PHE A 8 21.24 43.36 11.18
C PHE A 8 21.37 42.47 12.44
N THR A 9 21.55 43.09 13.60
CA THR A 9 21.57 42.44 14.91
C THR A 9 20.25 41.75 15.27
N GLN A 10 19.10 42.32 14.90
CA GLN A 10 17.79 41.72 15.16
C GLN A 10 17.61 40.39 14.39
N PHE A 11 18.13 40.31 13.16
CA PHE A 11 18.11 39.07 12.38
C PHE A 11 19.04 38.00 12.97
N ILE A 12 20.18 38.40 13.54
CA ILE A 12 21.09 37.49 14.23
C ILE A 12 20.42 36.94 15.48
N ASP A 13 19.79 37.79 16.28
CA ASP A 13 19.09 37.37 17.51
C ASP A 13 17.93 36.41 17.20
N GLU A 14 17.19 36.66 16.12
CA GLU A 14 16.11 35.78 15.65
C GLU A 14 16.66 34.44 15.15
N ALA A 15 17.74 34.43 14.38
CA ALA A 15 18.39 33.19 13.92
C ALA A 15 18.91 32.35 15.09
N ILE A 16 19.50 32.98 16.11
CA ILE A 16 19.93 32.31 17.35
C ILE A 16 18.71 31.73 18.09
N GLY A 17 17.60 32.47 18.16
CA GLY A 17 16.34 31.99 18.74
C GLY A 17 15.80 30.74 18.05
N ILE A 18 15.85 30.71 16.71
CA ILE A 18 15.45 29.55 15.90
C ILE A 18 16.36 28.36 16.19
N ILE A 19 17.68 28.56 16.18
CA ILE A 19 18.66 27.48 16.46
C ILE A 19 18.45 26.90 17.87
N ASN A 20 18.24 27.74 18.87
CA ASN A 20 17.97 27.28 20.24
C ASN A 20 16.68 26.47 20.33
N THR A 21 15.66 26.86 19.57
CA THR A 21 14.40 26.12 19.48
C THR A 21 14.60 24.75 18.83
N GLU A 22 15.36 24.68 17.74
CA GLU A 22 15.71 23.41 17.07
C GLU A 22 16.50 22.48 18.00
N ILE A 23 17.50 23.01 18.72
CA ILE A 23 18.25 22.25 19.74
C ILE A 23 17.31 21.70 20.81
N TYR A 24 16.34 22.51 21.25
CA TYR A 24 15.35 22.08 22.24
C TYR A 24 14.43 20.97 21.71
N ILE A 25 13.94 21.08 20.48
CA ILE A 25 13.13 20.05 19.81
C ILE A 25 13.92 18.74 19.69
N ILE A 26 15.20 18.80 19.32
CA ILE A 26 16.07 17.61 19.25
C ILE A 26 16.23 16.96 20.62
N ARG A 27 16.44 17.75 21.68
CA ARG A 27 16.51 17.22 23.06
C ARG A 27 15.21 16.54 23.47
N LEU A 28 14.06 17.11 23.10
CA LEU A 28 12.76 16.49 23.33
C LEU A 28 12.61 15.16 22.57
N ARG A 29 13.08 15.08 21.31
CA ARG A 29 13.10 13.82 20.53
C ARG A 29 13.93 12.73 21.21
N ILE A 30 15.09 13.08 21.77
CA ILE A 30 15.94 12.13 22.49
C ILE A 30 15.27 11.68 23.79
N LYS A 31 14.63 12.60 24.52
CA LYS A 31 14.00 12.32 25.82
C LYS A 31 12.70 11.52 25.69
N TYR A 32 11.91 11.76 24.64
CA TYR A 32 10.59 11.17 24.44
C TYR A 32 10.43 10.63 23.01
N PRO A 33 11.23 9.65 22.58
CA PRO A 33 11.24 9.17 21.20
C PRO A 33 9.86 8.70 20.72
N GLU A 34 9.04 8.17 21.62
CA GLU A 34 7.66 7.72 21.36
C GLU A 34 6.72 8.82 20.82
N GLN A 35 6.85 10.05 21.32
CA GLN A 35 6.00 11.18 20.92
C GLN A 35 6.42 11.78 19.56
N PHE A 36 7.66 11.52 19.16
CA PHE A 36 8.26 11.99 17.91
C PHE A 36 8.52 10.86 16.93
N ARG A 37 7.95 9.67 17.17
CA ARG A 37 7.78 8.68 16.11
C ARG A 37 7.02 9.40 15.01
N THR A 38 7.72 9.78 13.95
CA THR A 38 7.06 9.99 12.68
C THR A 38 6.20 8.74 12.50
N HIS A 39 4.94 8.91 12.13
CA HIS A 39 4.20 7.81 11.55
C HIS A 39 4.91 7.48 10.23
N SER A 40 6.11 6.92 10.28
CA SER A 40 6.59 6.09 9.21
C SER A 40 5.52 5.03 9.15
N ASN A 41 4.68 5.13 8.13
CA ASN A 41 3.74 4.11 7.70
C ASN A 41 4.53 2.88 7.23
N THR A 42 5.56 2.48 7.96
CA THR A 42 6.22 1.20 7.86
C THR A 42 5.28 0.21 8.52
N GLN A 43 4.13 0.01 7.89
CA GLN A 43 3.56 -1.33 7.87
C GLN A 43 4.74 -2.27 7.59
N PRO A 44 5.01 -3.24 8.49
CA PRO A 44 6.11 -4.15 8.27
C PRO A 44 5.96 -4.76 6.89
N LEU A 45 7.06 -4.84 6.13
CA LEU A 45 7.03 -5.49 4.83
C LEU A 45 6.49 -6.90 5.02
N SER A 46 5.64 -7.34 4.09
CA SER A 46 5.14 -8.70 4.13
C SER A 46 6.32 -9.66 3.94
N PRO A 47 6.36 -10.80 4.66
CA PRO A 47 7.37 -11.83 4.41
C PRO A 47 7.16 -12.55 3.06
N LEU A 48 6.01 -12.31 2.40
CA LEU A 48 5.65 -12.94 1.14
C LEU A 48 6.03 -12.08 -0.05
N TYR A 49 6.57 -12.74 -1.08
CA TYR A 49 6.98 -12.11 -2.34
C TYR A 49 6.45 -12.93 -3.51
N LEU A 50 6.23 -12.27 -4.63
CA LEU A 50 5.91 -12.96 -5.88
C LEU A 50 7.17 -13.61 -6.43
N ALA A 51 7.05 -14.87 -6.85
CA ALA A 51 8.06 -15.48 -7.70
C ALA A 51 8.05 -14.81 -9.09
N ASP A 52 9.21 -14.75 -9.76
CA ASP A 52 9.45 -14.04 -11.03
C ASP A 52 8.44 -14.33 -12.16
N LYS A 53 7.68 -15.41 -12.06
CA LYS A 53 6.67 -15.85 -13.04
C LYS A 53 5.31 -15.16 -12.88
N THR A 54 5.02 -14.53 -11.74
CA THR A 54 3.70 -13.93 -11.48
C THR A 54 3.68 -12.46 -11.90
N THR A 55 2.87 -12.15 -12.90
CA THR A 55 2.69 -10.78 -13.39
C THR A 55 1.68 -10.00 -12.54
N LEU A 56 1.80 -8.67 -12.53
CA LEU A 56 0.86 -7.80 -11.81
C LEU A 56 -0.59 -7.99 -12.23
N ILE A 57 -0.83 -8.32 -13.51
CA ILE A 57 -2.16 -8.58 -14.04
C ILE A 57 -2.78 -9.85 -13.44
N ASN A 58 -1.99 -10.87 -13.11
CA ASN A 58 -2.47 -12.08 -12.44
C ASN A 58 -2.98 -11.77 -11.02
N ILE A 59 -2.28 -10.88 -10.30
CA ILE A 59 -2.73 -10.41 -8.99
C ILE A 59 -3.99 -9.56 -9.12
N MET A 60 -4.04 -8.69 -10.12
CA MET A 60 -5.23 -7.88 -10.36
C MET A 60 -6.45 -8.71 -10.74
N GLU A 61 -6.26 -9.85 -11.41
CA GLU A 61 -7.32 -10.81 -11.71
C GLU A 61 -7.95 -11.38 -10.42
N MET A 62 -7.14 -11.75 -9.43
CA MET A 62 -7.61 -12.17 -8.11
C MET A 62 -8.34 -11.04 -7.38
N VAL A 63 -7.74 -9.85 -7.32
CA VAL A 63 -8.33 -8.68 -6.66
C VAL A 63 -9.68 -8.33 -7.29
N SER A 64 -9.77 -8.38 -8.62
CA SER A 64 -11.01 -8.12 -9.36
C SER A 64 -12.06 -9.17 -9.08
N GLY A 65 -11.70 -10.45 -9.06
CA GLY A 65 -12.61 -11.54 -8.70
C GLY A 65 -13.19 -11.37 -7.30
N LEU A 66 -12.35 -11.08 -6.31
CA LEU A 66 -12.77 -10.83 -4.92
C LEU A 66 -13.65 -9.58 -4.80
N PHE A 67 -13.30 -8.51 -5.51
CA PHE A 67 -14.10 -7.29 -5.52
C PHE A 67 -15.49 -7.50 -6.14
N LEU A 68 -15.59 -8.32 -7.19
CA LEU A 68 -16.85 -8.63 -7.86
C LEU A 68 -17.71 -9.60 -7.06
N SER A 69 -17.11 -10.52 -6.31
CA SER A 69 -17.86 -11.51 -5.50
C SER A 69 -18.63 -10.87 -4.35
N LYS A 70 -18.14 -9.72 -3.84
CA LYS A 70 -18.71 -9.00 -2.67
C LYS A 70 -18.72 -9.80 -1.37
N ASP A 71 -18.01 -10.94 -1.32
CA ASP A 71 -17.95 -11.80 -0.13
C ASP A 71 -16.95 -11.29 0.92
N ILE A 72 -15.99 -10.45 0.51
CA ILE A 72 -15.08 -9.80 1.44
C ILE A 72 -15.75 -8.55 1.99
N VAL A 73 -16.06 -8.56 3.27
CA VAL A 73 -16.75 -7.46 3.97
C VAL A 73 -15.89 -6.87 5.08
N TYR A 74 -16.10 -5.60 5.39
CA TYR A 74 -15.57 -5.01 6.62
C TYR A 74 -16.31 -5.56 7.84
N GLN A 75 -15.78 -5.26 9.03
CA GLN A 75 -16.43 -5.62 10.32
C GLN A 75 -17.86 -5.08 10.45
N ASN A 76 -18.21 -4.01 9.73
CA ASN A 76 -19.56 -3.44 9.69
C ASN A 76 -20.51 -4.16 8.70
N GLY A 77 -20.07 -5.25 8.07
CA GLY A 77 -20.85 -6.04 7.11
C GLY A 77 -20.95 -5.45 5.70
N LYS A 78 -20.37 -4.26 5.43
CA LYS A 78 -20.36 -3.69 4.09
C LYS A 78 -19.29 -4.36 3.22
N PRO A 79 -19.55 -4.60 1.92
CA PRO A 79 -18.54 -5.12 1.01
C PRO A 79 -17.32 -4.22 0.91
N ALA A 80 -16.15 -4.85 0.79
CA ALA A 80 -14.87 -4.15 0.65
C ALA A 80 -14.80 -3.34 -0.65
N TYR A 81 -14.23 -2.14 -0.57
CA TYR A 81 -13.93 -1.32 -1.72
C TYR A 81 -12.70 -1.87 -2.48
N LEU A 82 -12.70 -1.68 -3.80
CA LEU A 82 -11.61 -2.13 -4.68
C LEU A 82 -10.25 -1.57 -4.23
N VAL A 83 -10.22 -0.30 -3.83
CA VAL A 83 -9.00 0.39 -3.39
C VAL A 83 -8.39 -0.29 -2.15
N ASP A 84 -9.22 -0.71 -1.21
CA ASP A 84 -8.73 -1.33 0.03
C ASP A 84 -8.28 -2.76 -0.21
N LEU A 85 -8.96 -3.50 -1.08
CA LEU A 85 -8.50 -4.80 -1.55
C LEU A 85 -7.16 -4.68 -2.29
N ALA A 86 -7.02 -3.72 -3.20
CA ALA A 86 -5.78 -3.48 -3.92
C ALA A 86 -4.63 -3.17 -2.95
N LYS A 87 -4.82 -2.25 -1.99
CA LYS A 87 -3.82 -1.92 -0.96
C LYS A 87 -3.44 -3.12 -0.10
N ALA A 88 -4.39 -3.96 0.25
CA ALA A 88 -4.11 -5.19 1.01
C ALA A 88 -3.18 -6.13 0.22
N PHE A 89 -3.40 -6.27 -1.09
CA PHE A 89 -2.54 -7.08 -1.96
C PHE A 89 -1.19 -6.42 -2.27
N GLU A 90 -1.13 -5.10 -2.38
CA GLU A 90 0.13 -4.34 -2.45
C GLU A 90 1.01 -4.64 -1.24
N TRP A 91 0.44 -4.55 -0.04
CA TRP A 91 1.11 -4.87 1.20
C TRP A 91 1.49 -6.36 1.25
N LEU A 92 0.55 -7.27 0.95
CA LEU A 92 0.74 -8.73 1.04
C LEU A 92 1.90 -9.25 0.19
N PHE A 93 2.13 -8.67 -0.99
CA PHE A 93 3.15 -9.14 -1.92
C PHE A 93 4.30 -8.15 -2.13
N ASN A 94 4.33 -7.05 -1.38
CA ASN A 94 5.30 -5.97 -1.54
C ASN A 94 5.35 -5.42 -2.98
N ILE A 95 4.18 -5.27 -3.61
CA ILE A 95 4.03 -4.78 -4.99
C ILE A 95 3.34 -3.41 -5.03
N ARG A 96 3.37 -2.76 -6.20
CA ARG A 96 2.64 -1.50 -6.44
C ARG A 96 1.57 -1.67 -7.51
N ILE A 97 0.32 -1.67 -7.09
CA ILE A 97 -0.89 -1.62 -7.90
C ILE A 97 -1.29 -0.15 -8.02
N GLY A 98 -0.62 0.61 -8.91
CA GLY A 98 -0.93 2.02 -9.25
C GLY A 98 -2.42 2.38 -9.43
N ASP A 99 -2.90 2.67 -10.64
CA ASP A 99 -4.34 2.94 -10.81
C ASP A 99 -5.14 1.62 -10.75
N CYS A 100 -5.74 1.34 -9.60
CA CYS A 100 -6.49 0.10 -9.37
C CYS A 100 -7.79 0.02 -10.19
N TYR A 101 -8.44 1.15 -10.50
CA TYR A 101 -9.67 1.15 -11.30
C TYR A 101 -9.35 0.90 -12.77
N GLN A 102 -8.32 1.56 -13.31
CA GLN A 102 -7.88 1.29 -14.67
C GLN A 102 -7.42 -0.17 -14.83
N LYS A 103 -6.65 -0.69 -13.87
CA LYS A 103 -6.19 -2.09 -13.90
C LYS A 103 -7.34 -3.09 -13.78
N HIS A 104 -8.38 -2.75 -13.02
CA HIS A 104 -9.62 -3.54 -12.98
C HIS A 104 -10.30 -3.56 -14.35
N GLU A 105 -10.50 -2.40 -14.95
CA GLU A 105 -11.06 -2.28 -16.29
C GLU A 105 -10.23 -3.04 -17.34
N ASP A 106 -8.90 -2.96 -17.25
CA ASP A 106 -8.00 -3.70 -18.13
C ASP A 106 -8.21 -5.21 -17.98
N VAL A 107 -8.39 -5.71 -16.76
CA VAL A 107 -8.75 -7.12 -16.50
C VAL A 107 -10.04 -7.49 -17.19
N ILE A 108 -11.10 -6.68 -17.06
CA ILE A 108 -12.43 -6.93 -17.65
C ILE A 108 -12.40 -6.87 -19.18
N LYS A 109 -11.58 -6.01 -19.77
CA LYS A 109 -11.47 -5.79 -21.23
C LYS A 109 -10.58 -6.81 -21.95
N ARG A 110 -9.97 -7.77 -21.24
CA ARG A 110 -9.08 -8.75 -21.87
C ARG A 110 -9.82 -9.65 -22.86
N LYS A 111 -9.05 -10.18 -23.82
CA LYS A 111 -9.55 -11.20 -24.75
C LYS A 111 -10.04 -12.43 -23.98
N PRO A 112 -11.15 -13.07 -24.40
CA PRO A 112 -11.76 -14.19 -23.68
C PRO A 112 -10.78 -15.31 -23.29
N GLY A 113 -9.83 -15.66 -24.17
CA GLY A 113 -8.85 -16.71 -23.90
C GLY A 113 -7.79 -16.36 -22.84
N LYS A 114 -7.63 -15.09 -22.48
CA LYS A 114 -6.70 -14.60 -21.43
C LYS A 114 -7.42 -13.94 -20.26
N LEU A 115 -8.75 -13.97 -20.26
CA LEU A 115 -9.58 -13.20 -19.34
C LEU A 115 -9.50 -13.73 -17.91
N THR A 116 -9.37 -15.04 -17.74
CA THR A 116 -9.25 -15.71 -16.44
C THR A 116 -8.15 -16.78 -16.42
N GLU A 117 -7.11 -16.60 -17.26
CA GLU A 117 -6.06 -17.60 -17.46
C GLU A 117 -5.38 -17.98 -16.14
N PHE A 118 -5.14 -17.00 -15.27
CA PHE A 118 -4.47 -17.25 -13.99
C PHE A 118 -5.37 -17.99 -13.00
N LEU A 119 -6.61 -17.53 -12.81
CA LEU A 119 -7.58 -18.17 -11.92
C LEU A 119 -7.92 -19.59 -12.37
N ASN A 120 -8.07 -19.82 -13.68
CA ASN A 120 -8.25 -21.15 -14.23
C ASN A 120 -7.03 -22.04 -13.94
N GLY A 121 -5.82 -21.51 -14.09
CA GLY A 121 -4.58 -22.21 -13.73
C GLY A 121 -4.55 -22.64 -12.26
N LEU A 122 -4.95 -21.75 -11.33
CA LEU A 122 -5.07 -22.07 -9.92
C LEU A 122 -6.12 -23.15 -9.65
N ALA A 123 -7.28 -23.07 -10.31
CA ALA A 123 -8.33 -24.07 -10.18
C ALA A 123 -7.86 -25.47 -10.66
N GLU A 124 -7.14 -25.53 -11.77
CA GLU A 124 -6.57 -26.78 -12.28
C GLU A 124 -5.50 -27.37 -11.34
N LEU A 125 -4.71 -26.54 -10.66
CA LEU A 125 -3.77 -27.02 -9.63
C LEU A 125 -4.50 -27.68 -8.46
N ILE A 126 -5.62 -27.11 -8.01
CA ILE A 126 -6.44 -27.68 -6.94
C ILE A 126 -7.03 -29.02 -7.37
N LYS A 127 -7.60 -29.09 -8.59
CA LYS A 127 -8.15 -30.35 -9.14
C LYS A 127 -7.09 -31.45 -9.23
N LYS A 128 -5.90 -31.12 -9.76
CA LYS A 128 -4.78 -32.08 -9.82
C LYS A 128 -4.37 -32.59 -8.45
N GLU A 129 -4.32 -31.73 -7.44
CA GLU A 129 -4.00 -32.14 -6.07
C GLU A 129 -5.13 -32.98 -5.44
N HIS A 130 -6.39 -32.71 -5.78
CA HIS A 130 -7.54 -33.53 -5.39
C HIS A 130 -7.45 -34.94 -5.99
N ASP A 131 -7.25 -35.03 -7.30
CA ASP A 131 -7.13 -36.30 -8.04
C ASP A 131 -5.95 -37.13 -7.51
N LYS A 132 -4.81 -36.47 -7.28
CA LYS A 132 -3.61 -37.10 -6.70
C LYS A 132 -3.86 -37.72 -5.33
N LYS A 133 -4.76 -37.12 -4.53
CA LYS A 133 -5.14 -37.65 -3.21
C LYS A 133 -6.21 -38.72 -3.27
N GLY A 134 -6.80 -38.97 -4.44
CA GLY A 134 -7.82 -40.00 -4.63
C GLY A 134 -9.15 -39.70 -3.94
N TYR A 135 -9.42 -38.42 -3.67
CA TYR A 135 -10.74 -38.00 -3.21
C TYR A 135 -11.77 -38.23 -4.33
N ARG A 136 -13.00 -38.62 -3.94
CA ARG A 136 -14.10 -38.96 -4.83
C ARG A 136 -15.25 -37.98 -4.64
#